data_AF-D1AMU0-F1
#
_entry.id   AF-D1AMU0-F1
#
_cell.length_a   1.000
_cell.length_b   1.000
_cell.length_c   1.000
_cell.angle_alpha   90.00
_cell.angle_beta   90.00
_cell.angle_gamma   90.00
#
_symmetry.space_group_name_H-M   'P 1'
#
loop_
_entity.id
_entity.type
_entity.pdbx_description
1 polymer ?
#
loop_
_entity_poly.entity_id
_entity_poly.type
_entity_poly.pdbx_seq_one_letter_code
_entity_poly.pdbx_strand_id
1 'polypeptide(L)'
;MRVKYTVDSTAYYLNIHTNNKTSSLGIKVASKDMLILCYQKDIAVLRDISNHLKNIYENERKGTKNKIKYIKTLHFMAQEILFHIDAYVHVLAEAQIKGIKVDSNKYTEKLAELIDKLIVEPSKVADVGANITKDHDSAIINVGYTARIPSGFMINKQFYKIGELLGFPLENTSDVWYECSYKGETKKVKK
;
A
#
# COMPACT_ATOMS: atom_id res chain seq x y z
N MET A 1 8.60 5.02 10.57
CA MET A 1 9.03 6.31 9.99
C MET A 1 7.82 6.94 9.34
N ARG A 2 7.56 8.23 9.58
CA ARG A 2 6.39 8.90 9.02
C ARG A 2 6.74 9.81 7.86
N VAL A 3 5.91 9.78 6.82
CA VAL A 3 6.03 10.61 5.62
C VAL A 3 4.75 11.38 5.44
N LYS A 4 4.88 12.71 5.33
CA LYS A 4 3.79 13.57 4.90
C LYS A 4 3.82 13.63 3.38
N TYR A 5 2.72 13.25 2.76
CA TYR A 5 2.57 13.20 1.31
C TYR A 5 1.43 14.14 0.90
N THR A 6 1.71 15.11 0.03
CA THR A 6 0.73 16.13 -0.35
C THR A 6 0.24 15.94 -1.78
N VAL A 7 -1.08 15.92 -1.97
CA VAL A 7 -1.75 15.90 -3.29
C VAL A 7 -2.81 17.00 -3.30
N ASP A 8 -2.80 17.90 -4.27
CA ASP A 8 -3.79 18.98 -4.42
C ASP A 8 -4.02 19.76 -3.10
N SER A 9 -2.93 20.18 -2.46
CA SER A 9 -2.93 20.88 -1.15
C SER A 9 -3.46 20.07 0.04
N THR A 10 -3.86 18.82 -0.15
CA THR A 10 -4.28 17.90 0.92
C THR A 10 -3.08 17.08 1.39
N ALA A 11 -2.82 17.08 2.69
CA ALA A 11 -1.76 16.28 3.31
C ALA A 11 -2.30 14.92 3.78
N TYR A 12 -1.57 13.87 3.45
CA TYR A 12 -1.79 12.49 3.87
C TYR A 12 -0.55 12.00 4.62
N TYR A 13 -0.72 11.13 5.60
CA TYR A 13 0.36 10.65 6.45
C TYR A 13 0.55 9.15 6.30
N LEU A 14 1.73 8.78 5.78
CA LEU A 14 2.12 7.41 5.51
C LEU A 14 3.02 6.93 6.64
N ASN A 15 2.69 5.78 7.24
CA ASN A 15 3.58 5.12 8.19
C ASN A 15 4.36 4.02 7.49
N ILE A 16 5.67 4.20 7.42
CA ILE A 16 6.59 3.34 6.70
C ILE A 16 7.48 2.59 7.69
N HIS A 17 7.62 1.30 7.48
CA HIS A 17 8.56 0.44 8.18
C HIS A 17 9.77 0.19 7.29
N THR A 18 10.97 0.42 7.82
CA THR A 18 12.21 0.04 7.16
C THR A 18 12.83 -1.08 7.97
N ASN A 19 13.08 -2.24 7.35
CA ASN A 19 13.85 -3.29 8.00
C ASN A 19 15.30 -3.24 7.50
N ASN A 20 16.20 -2.84 8.39
CA ASN A 20 17.62 -2.70 8.07
C ASN A 20 18.33 -4.04 7.81
N LYS A 21 17.77 -5.18 8.28
CA LYS A 21 18.36 -6.52 8.08
C LYS A 21 17.94 -7.13 6.74
N THR A 22 16.66 -7.02 6.38
CA THR A 22 16.13 -7.59 5.12
C THR A 22 16.18 -6.59 3.96
N SER A 23 16.55 -5.33 4.23
CA SER A 23 16.48 -4.26 3.24
C SER A 23 15.07 -4.07 2.66
N SER A 24 14.04 -4.36 3.46
CA SER A 24 12.65 -4.17 3.05
C SER A 24 12.11 -2.82 3.49
N LEU A 25 11.21 -2.29 2.68
CA LEU A 25 10.44 -1.08 2.92
C LEU A 25 8.99 -1.52 2.89
N GLY A 26 8.26 -1.27 3.97
CA GLY A 26 6.85 -1.60 4.06
C GLY A 26 6.01 -0.35 4.35
N ILE A 27 4.79 -0.30 3.86
CA ILE A 27 3.83 0.76 4.17
C ILE A 27 2.67 0.19 4.96
N LYS A 28 2.35 0.80 6.10
CA LYS A 28 1.20 0.41 6.89
C LYS A 28 -0.08 0.81 6.16
N VAL A 29 -0.93 -0.17 5.82
CA VAL A 29 -2.16 0.04 5.04
C VAL A 29 -3.39 0.34 5.88
N ALA A 30 -3.31 0.10 7.20
CA ALA A 30 -4.40 0.30 8.15
C ALA A 30 -4.55 1.77 8.57
N SER A 31 -4.86 2.66 7.62
CA SER A 31 -5.17 4.07 7.88
C SER A 31 -6.19 4.66 6.91
N LYS A 32 -6.90 5.69 7.35
CA LYS A 32 -7.86 6.43 6.52
C LYS A 32 -7.16 7.13 5.34
N ASP A 33 -5.94 7.62 5.54
CA ASP A 33 -5.16 8.26 4.49
C ASP A 33 -4.83 7.28 3.37
N MET A 34 -4.44 6.04 3.71
CA MET A 34 -4.21 4.99 2.72
C MET A 34 -5.49 4.58 2.01
N LEU A 35 -6.62 4.51 2.72
CA LEU A 35 -7.92 4.22 2.12
C LEU A 35 -8.28 5.25 1.03
N ILE A 36 -8.09 6.54 1.32
CA ILE A 36 -8.35 7.63 0.37
C ILE A 36 -7.36 7.57 -0.79
N LEU A 37 -6.07 7.44 -0.51
CA LEU A 37 -5.03 7.39 -1.54
C LEU A 37 -5.18 6.19 -2.48
N CYS A 38 -5.64 5.04 -1.98
CA CYS A 38 -5.80 3.84 -2.80
C CYS A 38 -7.09 3.82 -3.64
N TYR A 39 -8.20 4.34 -3.11
CA TYR A 39 -9.51 4.15 -3.74
C TYR A 39 -10.14 5.41 -4.32
N GLN A 40 -9.74 6.60 -3.87
CA GLN A 40 -10.28 7.89 -4.33
C GLN A 40 -9.32 8.68 -5.22
N LYS A 41 -8.04 8.31 -5.27
CA LYS A 41 -7.03 8.94 -6.13
C LYS A 41 -6.67 8.04 -7.32
N ASP A 42 -6.14 8.66 -8.38
CA ASP A 42 -5.65 7.94 -9.56
C ASP A 42 -4.47 7.03 -9.19
N ILE A 43 -4.33 5.88 -9.86
CA ILE A 43 -3.22 4.94 -9.64
C ILE A 43 -1.84 5.59 -9.82
N ALA A 44 -1.74 6.66 -10.60
CA ALA A 44 -0.55 7.49 -10.74
C ALA A 44 -0.07 8.07 -9.40
N VAL A 45 -0.98 8.33 -8.45
CA VAL A 45 -0.63 8.76 -7.10
C VAL A 45 0.08 7.65 -6.34
N LEU A 46 -0.40 6.40 -6.41
CA LEU A 46 0.30 5.27 -5.80
C LEU A 46 1.67 4.99 -6.47
N ARG A 47 1.78 5.19 -7.78
CA ARG A 47 3.06 5.10 -8.50
C ARG A 47 4.06 6.18 -8.06
N ASP A 48 3.57 7.37 -7.80
CA ASP A 48 4.36 8.49 -7.31
C ASP A 48 4.79 8.29 -5.85
N ILE A 49 3.88 7.83 -4.97
CA ILE A 49 4.23 7.34 -3.63
C ILE A 49 5.33 6.28 -3.74
N SER A 50 5.18 5.30 -4.63
CA SER A 50 6.19 4.26 -4.87
C SER A 50 7.55 4.85 -5.26
N ASN A 51 7.57 5.93 -6.04
CA ASN A 51 8.80 6.64 -6.38
C ASN A 51 9.45 7.31 -5.17
N HIS A 52 8.66 7.98 -4.33
CA HIS A 52 9.15 8.58 -3.10
C HIS A 52 9.68 7.52 -2.12
N LEU A 53 8.97 6.40 -1.99
CA LEU A 53 9.38 5.25 -1.19
C LEU A 53 10.74 4.71 -1.65
N LYS A 54 10.93 4.53 -2.96
CA LYS A 54 12.23 4.19 -3.55
C LYS A 54 13.30 5.23 -3.22
N ASN A 55 13.01 6.52 -3.35
CA ASN A 55 13.98 7.59 -3.06
C ASN A 55 14.39 7.60 -1.59
N ILE A 56 13.42 7.41 -0.68
CA ILE A 56 13.70 7.29 0.75
C ILE A 56 14.57 6.07 1.02
N TYR A 57 14.22 4.92 0.46
CA TYR A 57 15.01 3.70 0.58
C TYR A 57 16.46 3.90 0.11
N GLU A 58 16.68 4.46 -1.08
CA GLU A 58 18.01 4.70 -1.61
C GLU A 58 18.79 5.75 -0.81
N ASN A 59 18.12 6.78 -0.28
CA ASN A 59 18.76 7.76 0.59
C ASN A 59 19.20 7.15 1.92
N GLU A 60 18.37 6.28 2.52
CA GLU A 60 18.70 5.55 3.75
C GLU A 60 19.64 4.35 3.49
N ARG A 61 19.89 4.02 2.22
CA ARG A 61 20.87 3.02 1.78
C ARG A 61 22.28 3.58 1.69
N LYS A 62 22.43 4.81 1.19
CA LYS A 62 23.72 5.50 1.06
C LYS A 62 24.45 5.47 2.42
N GLY A 63 25.63 4.85 2.45
CA GLY A 63 26.44 4.71 3.67
C GLY A 63 26.37 3.35 4.37
N THR A 64 25.59 2.37 3.87
CA THR A 64 25.52 1.02 4.44
C THR A 64 26.01 -0.05 3.46
N LYS A 65 26.94 -0.93 3.89
CA LYS A 65 27.60 -1.95 3.04
C LYS A 65 26.71 -3.14 2.65
N ASN A 66 25.59 -3.39 3.35
CA ASN A 66 24.83 -4.65 3.25
C ASN A 66 23.40 -4.51 2.70
N LYS A 67 23.02 -3.34 2.17
CA LYS A 67 21.65 -3.13 1.66
C LYS A 67 21.53 -3.40 0.16
N ILE A 68 20.56 -4.24 -0.21
CA ILE A 68 20.30 -4.70 -1.58
C ILE A 68 19.90 -3.51 -2.47
N LYS A 69 20.30 -3.50 -3.74
CA LYS A 69 19.87 -2.45 -4.68
C LYS A 69 18.35 -2.57 -4.94
N TYR A 70 17.66 -1.45 -5.04
CA TYR A 70 16.26 -1.43 -5.44
C TYR A 70 16.10 -1.78 -6.94
N ILE A 71 15.31 -2.81 -7.25
CA ILE A 71 15.07 -3.31 -8.61
C ILE A 71 13.58 -3.57 -8.95
N LYS A 72 12.65 -3.34 -8.01
CA LYS A 72 11.20 -3.46 -8.26
C LYS A 72 10.71 -2.30 -9.15
N THR A 73 9.65 -2.49 -9.94
CA THR A 73 9.10 -1.37 -10.74
C THR A 73 8.13 -0.55 -9.89
N LEU A 74 8.06 0.77 -10.16
CA LEU A 74 7.11 1.66 -9.47
C LEU A 74 5.66 1.25 -9.69
N HIS A 75 5.36 0.70 -10.87
CA HIS A 75 4.03 0.19 -11.18
C HIS A 75 3.69 -1.00 -10.29
N PHE A 76 4.61 -1.95 -10.16
CA PHE A 76 4.39 -3.14 -9.37
C PHE A 76 4.24 -2.85 -7.88
N MET A 77 5.05 -1.94 -7.31
CA MET A 77 4.82 -1.46 -5.94
C MET A 77 3.43 -0.86 -5.75
N ALA A 78 2.96 -0.06 -6.70
CA ALA A 78 1.63 0.54 -6.61
C ALA A 78 0.52 -0.53 -6.62
N GLN A 79 0.68 -1.59 -7.43
CA GLN A 79 -0.22 -2.73 -7.46
C GLN A 79 -0.25 -3.45 -6.12
N GLU A 80 0.92 -3.69 -5.52
CA GLU A 80 1.07 -4.36 -4.24
C GLU A 80 0.45 -3.57 -3.08
N ILE A 81 0.71 -2.27 -2.99
CA ILE A 81 0.07 -1.39 -1.98
C ILE A 81 -1.45 -1.53 -2.06
N LEU A 82 -1.98 -1.46 -3.28
CA LEU A 82 -3.41 -1.53 -3.54
C LEU A 82 -3.99 -2.91 -3.20
N PHE A 83 -3.29 -3.96 -3.61
CA PHE A 83 -3.73 -5.33 -3.36
C PHE A 83 -3.70 -5.69 -1.87
N HIS A 84 -2.70 -5.21 -1.12
CA HIS A 84 -2.64 -5.40 0.33
C HIS A 84 -3.77 -4.68 1.05
N ILE A 85 -4.18 -3.47 0.61
CA ILE A 85 -5.34 -2.81 1.22
C ILE A 85 -6.65 -3.49 0.82
N ASP A 86 -6.78 -4.01 -0.40
CA ASP A 86 -7.94 -4.82 -0.83
C ASP A 86 -8.08 -6.03 0.12
N ALA A 87 -6.99 -6.77 0.31
CA ALA A 87 -6.95 -7.91 1.22
C ALA A 87 -7.25 -7.52 2.67
N TYR A 88 -6.64 -6.46 3.18
CA TYR A 88 -6.85 -6.01 4.56
C TYR A 88 -8.30 -5.61 4.83
N VAL A 89 -8.93 -4.86 3.92
CA VAL A 89 -10.34 -4.47 4.06
C VAL A 89 -11.25 -5.69 3.95
N HIS A 90 -10.97 -6.63 3.05
CA HIS A 90 -11.74 -7.86 2.90
C HIS A 90 -11.78 -8.66 4.22
N VAL A 91 -10.61 -8.97 4.78
CA VAL A 91 -10.48 -9.77 6.00
C VAL A 91 -11.17 -9.11 7.19
N LEU A 92 -11.00 -7.80 7.36
CA LEU A 92 -11.66 -7.08 8.44
C LEU A 92 -13.18 -7.06 8.29
N ALA A 93 -13.68 -6.93 7.06
CA ALA A 93 -15.11 -6.94 6.80
C ALA A 93 -15.74 -8.28 7.18
N GLU A 94 -15.10 -9.40 6.83
CA GLU A 94 -15.57 -10.74 7.21
C GLU A 94 -15.55 -10.94 8.72
N ALA A 95 -14.49 -10.50 9.39
CA ALA A 95 -14.32 -10.68 10.83
C ALA A 95 -15.27 -9.83 11.68
N GLN A 96 -15.49 -8.57 11.29
CA GLN A 96 -16.18 -7.58 12.13
C GLN A 96 -17.63 -7.31 11.69
N ILE A 97 -17.94 -7.47 10.41
CA ILE A 97 -19.26 -7.18 9.86
C ILE A 97 -19.94 -8.49 9.47
N LYS A 98 -20.26 -9.31 10.49
CA LYS A 98 -21.00 -10.57 10.32
C LYS A 98 -22.22 -10.35 9.43
N GLY A 99 -22.22 -10.95 8.23
CA GLY A 99 -23.34 -10.90 7.29
C GLY A 99 -23.13 -10.04 6.04
N ILE A 100 -22.04 -9.26 5.91
CA ILE A 100 -21.63 -8.75 4.60
C ILE A 100 -20.92 -9.89 3.88
N LYS A 101 -21.67 -10.64 3.06
CA LYS A 101 -21.05 -11.30 1.91
C LYS A 101 -20.60 -10.17 0.98
N VAL A 102 -19.31 -9.89 0.93
CA VAL A 102 -18.76 -9.10 -0.19
C VAL A 102 -19.25 -9.83 -1.44
N ASP A 103 -20.16 -9.19 -2.20
CA ASP A 103 -20.84 -9.84 -3.32
C ASP A 103 -19.80 -10.34 -4.33
N SER A 104 -19.47 -11.62 -4.20
CA SER A 104 -18.42 -12.29 -4.96
C SER A 104 -18.74 -12.36 -6.44
N ASN A 105 -19.99 -12.05 -6.84
CA ASN A 105 -20.41 -11.93 -8.23
C ASN A 105 -20.00 -10.59 -8.87
N LYS A 106 -19.65 -9.56 -8.07
CA LYS A 106 -19.07 -8.28 -8.56
C LYS A 106 -17.55 -8.25 -8.44
N TYR A 107 -17.02 -9.07 -7.56
CA TYR A 107 -15.63 -9.50 -7.58
C TYR A 107 -15.47 -10.59 -8.63
N THR A 108 -14.26 -10.84 -9.12
CA THR A 108 -14.02 -12.15 -9.71
C THR A 108 -13.83 -13.10 -8.54
N GLU A 109 -14.49 -14.27 -8.53
CA GLU A 109 -14.24 -15.33 -7.54
C GLU A 109 -12.73 -15.61 -7.41
N LYS A 110 -12.01 -15.42 -8.52
CA LYS A 110 -10.56 -15.50 -8.60
C LYS A 110 -9.83 -14.47 -7.73
N LEU A 111 -10.31 -13.24 -7.66
CA LEU A 111 -9.71 -12.20 -6.81
C LEU A 111 -9.90 -12.52 -5.32
N ALA A 112 -11.09 -13.00 -4.93
CA ALA A 112 -11.34 -13.43 -3.55
C ALA A 112 -10.43 -14.61 -3.17
N GLU A 113 -10.35 -15.64 -4.03
CA GLU A 113 -9.45 -16.79 -3.83
C GLU A 113 -7.97 -16.38 -3.66
N LEU A 114 -7.51 -15.38 -4.42
CA LEU A 114 -6.14 -14.89 -4.36
C LEU A 114 -5.88 -14.04 -3.11
N ILE A 115 -6.86 -13.23 -2.70
CA ILE A 115 -6.81 -12.50 -1.43
C ILE A 115 -6.66 -13.49 -0.29
N ASP A 116 -7.49 -14.53 -0.24
CA ASP A 116 -7.47 -15.55 0.81
C ASP A 116 -6.14 -16.29 0.91
N LYS A 117 -5.52 -16.58 -0.23
CA LYS A 117 -4.21 -17.26 -0.31
C LYS A 117 -3.05 -16.44 0.24
N LEU A 118 -3.15 -15.11 0.20
CA LEU A 118 -2.14 -14.20 0.76
C LEU A 118 -2.29 -14.00 2.28
N ILE A 119 -3.37 -14.52 2.89
CA ILE A 119 -3.63 -14.41 4.34
C ILE A 119 -2.87 -15.51 5.09
N VAL A 120 -1.57 -15.31 5.30
CA VAL A 120 -0.82 -15.95 6.41
C VAL A 120 -0.17 -14.85 7.27
N GLU A 121 -1.03 -13.95 7.77
CA GLU A 121 -0.89 -12.96 8.85
C GLU A 121 -1.70 -11.71 8.51
N PRO A 122 -2.22 -10.93 9.49
CA PRO A 122 -2.85 -9.67 9.20
C PRO A 122 -1.77 -8.70 8.71
N SER A 123 -1.54 -8.64 7.40
CA SER A 123 -0.59 -7.74 6.73
C SER A 123 -1.06 -6.30 6.83
N LYS A 124 -1.03 -5.76 8.06
CA LYS A 124 -1.18 -4.32 8.34
C LYS A 124 -0.10 -3.50 7.62
N VAL A 125 0.90 -4.16 7.04
CA VAL A 125 2.02 -3.60 6.29
C VAL A 125 2.08 -4.29 4.92
N ALA A 126 2.01 -3.52 3.84
CA ALA A 126 2.35 -3.97 2.51
C ALA A 126 3.88 -4.00 2.39
N ASP A 127 4.48 -5.16 2.10
CA ASP A 127 5.92 -5.27 1.88
C ASP A 127 6.28 -4.82 0.47
N VAL A 128 6.53 -3.54 0.29
CA VAL A 128 6.90 -2.97 -1.00
C VAL A 128 8.40 -3.12 -1.29
N GLY A 129 8.95 -4.27 -0.91
CA GLY A 129 10.37 -4.60 -0.83
C GLY A 129 11.20 -4.22 -2.05
N ALA A 130 12.52 -4.12 -1.85
CA ALA A 130 13.44 -3.61 -2.86
C ALA A 130 13.70 -4.59 -4.03
N ASN A 131 13.39 -5.88 -3.87
CA ASN A 131 13.79 -6.91 -4.83
C ASN A 131 12.67 -7.94 -5.11
N ILE A 132 12.15 -7.91 -6.35
CA ILE A 132 11.10 -8.81 -6.85
C ILE A 132 11.55 -10.29 -6.97
N THR A 133 12.85 -10.57 -7.14
CA THR A 133 13.34 -11.96 -7.32
C THR A 133 13.41 -12.74 -6.01
N LYS A 134 13.19 -12.08 -4.88
CA LYS A 134 13.14 -12.70 -3.54
C LYS A 134 11.74 -12.67 -2.95
N ASP A 135 10.77 -12.20 -3.72
CA ASP A 135 9.41 -11.94 -3.28
C ASP A 135 8.50 -13.05 -3.83
N HIS A 136 8.20 -14.01 -2.96
CA HIS A 136 7.41 -15.19 -3.30
C HIS A 136 5.96 -14.84 -3.66
N ASP A 137 5.46 -13.70 -3.17
CA ASP A 137 4.06 -13.28 -3.30
C ASP A 137 3.82 -12.43 -4.55
N SER A 138 4.90 -11.96 -5.19
CA SER A 138 4.84 -11.08 -6.35
C SER A 138 4.01 -11.65 -7.51
N ALA A 139 4.07 -12.96 -7.74
CA ALA A 139 3.27 -13.60 -8.79
C ALA A 139 1.76 -13.54 -8.47
N ILE A 140 1.39 -13.79 -7.21
CA ILE A 140 -0.01 -13.79 -6.75
C ILE A 140 -0.55 -12.36 -6.82
N ILE A 141 0.21 -11.36 -6.36
CA ILE A 141 -0.13 -9.94 -6.45
C ILE A 141 -0.39 -9.51 -7.90
N ASN A 142 0.48 -9.91 -8.84
CA ASN A 142 0.31 -9.56 -10.24
C ASN A 142 -0.98 -10.12 -10.83
N VAL A 143 -1.25 -11.41 -10.56
CA VAL A 143 -2.46 -12.08 -11.05
C VAL A 143 -3.70 -11.46 -10.41
N GLY A 144 -3.66 -11.21 -9.10
CA GLY A 144 -4.77 -10.59 -8.37
C GLY A 144 -5.08 -9.17 -8.85
N TYR A 145 -4.06 -8.33 -9.03
CA TYR A 145 -4.24 -7.01 -9.60
C TYR A 145 -4.80 -7.08 -11.03
N THR A 146 -4.30 -7.99 -11.87
CA THR A 146 -4.79 -8.17 -13.24
C THR A 146 -6.27 -8.59 -13.26
N ALA A 147 -6.66 -9.51 -12.37
CA ALA A 147 -8.05 -9.95 -12.21
C ALA A 147 -8.97 -8.83 -11.71
N ARG A 148 -8.42 -7.83 -11.00
CA ARG A 148 -9.14 -6.63 -10.53
C ARG A 148 -9.39 -5.59 -11.62
N ILE A 149 -8.55 -5.49 -12.66
CA ILE A 149 -8.60 -4.41 -13.67
C ILE A 149 -10.00 -4.22 -14.28
N PRO A 150 -10.71 -5.26 -14.77
CA PRO A 150 -11.98 -5.08 -15.48
C PRO A 150 -13.07 -4.41 -14.62
N SER A 151 -13.04 -4.63 -13.31
CA SER A 151 -14.02 -4.11 -12.34
C SER A 151 -13.43 -3.06 -11.41
N GLY A 152 -12.23 -2.54 -11.69
CA GLY A 152 -11.43 -1.75 -10.75
C GLY A 152 -12.15 -0.53 -10.18
N PHE A 153 -12.94 0.18 -11.00
CA PHE A 153 -13.75 1.31 -10.53
C PHE A 153 -14.82 0.90 -9.51
N MET A 154 -15.55 -0.19 -9.78
CA MET A 154 -16.58 -0.70 -8.87
C MET A 154 -15.97 -1.26 -7.58
N ILE A 155 -14.86 -2.00 -7.71
CA ILE A 155 -14.09 -2.55 -6.61
C ILE A 155 -13.61 -1.43 -5.68
N ASN A 156 -13.00 -0.36 -6.22
CA ASN A 156 -12.58 0.80 -5.44
C ASN A 156 -13.72 1.43 -4.65
N LYS A 157 -14.86 1.66 -5.31
CA LYS A 157 -16.03 2.26 -4.65
C LYS A 157 -16.56 1.38 -3.52
N GLN A 158 -16.56 0.05 -3.71
CA GLN A 158 -17.03 -0.89 -2.71
C GLN A 158 -16.06 -1.00 -1.52
N PHE A 159 -14.77 -1.21 -1.77
CA PHE A 159 -13.78 -1.29 -0.70
C PHE A 159 -13.62 0.01 0.07
N TYR A 160 -13.74 1.16 -0.59
CA TYR A 160 -13.75 2.45 0.11
C TYR A 160 -14.90 2.52 1.12
N LYS A 161 -16.13 2.21 0.71
CA LYS A 161 -17.30 2.19 1.60
C LYS A 161 -17.14 1.22 2.76
N ILE A 162 -16.62 0.02 2.50
CA ILE A 162 -16.37 -0.97 3.54
C ILE A 162 -15.31 -0.45 4.52
N GLY A 163 -14.21 0.11 4.02
CA GLY A 163 -13.17 0.72 4.85
C GLY A 163 -13.67 1.88 5.72
N GLU A 164 -14.61 2.69 5.21
CA GLU A 164 -15.29 3.73 6.01
C GLU A 164 -16.13 3.12 7.13
N LEU A 165 -16.89 2.05 6.85
CA LEU A 165 -17.69 1.34 7.86
C LEU A 165 -16.83 0.68 8.93
N LEU A 166 -15.64 0.18 8.57
CA LEU A 166 -14.66 -0.39 9.49
C LEU A 166 -13.96 0.66 10.37
N GLY A 167 -14.16 1.96 10.12
CA GLY A 167 -13.67 3.03 10.97
C GLY A 167 -12.14 3.16 11.00
N PHE A 168 -11.49 3.05 9.84
CA PHE A 168 -10.03 3.16 9.76
C PHE A 168 -9.52 4.45 10.42
N PRO A 169 -8.51 4.38 11.31
CA PRO A 169 -8.06 5.54 12.06
C PRO A 169 -7.33 6.55 11.16
N LEU A 170 -7.39 7.83 11.54
CA LEU A 170 -6.48 8.84 11.00
C LEU A 170 -5.04 8.54 11.48
N GLU A 171 -4.06 8.76 10.61
CA GLU A 171 -2.66 8.66 11.03
C GLU A 171 -2.26 9.91 11.82
N ASN A 172 -1.39 9.71 12.80
CA ASN A 172 -0.87 10.80 13.63
C ASN A 172 0.01 11.72 12.76
N THR A 173 -0.09 13.04 12.94
CA THR A 173 0.67 14.05 12.19
C THR A 173 2.04 14.38 12.79
N SER A 174 2.37 13.86 13.98
CA SER A 174 3.64 14.08 14.67
C SER A 174 4.80 13.27 14.06
N ASP A 175 6.03 13.72 14.32
CA ASP A 175 7.27 13.00 14.02
C ASP A 175 7.44 12.66 12.53
N VAL A 176 7.20 13.63 11.65
CA VAL A 176 7.42 13.51 10.20
C VAL A 176 8.93 13.50 9.90
N TRP A 177 9.39 12.48 9.19
CA TRP A 177 10.80 12.33 8.76
C TRP A 177 11.03 12.81 7.33
N TYR A 178 10.02 12.67 6.48
CA TYR A 178 10.07 13.13 5.10
C TYR A 178 8.80 13.87 4.72
N GLU A 179 8.97 14.90 3.91
CA GLU A 179 7.90 15.55 3.18
C GLU A 179 8.05 15.24 1.70
N CYS A 180 6.94 14.80 1.11
CA CYS A 180 6.80 14.48 -0.29
C CYS A 180 5.54 15.16 -0.83
N SER A 181 5.52 15.41 -2.13
CA SER A 181 4.39 16.01 -2.83
C SER A 181 4.25 15.34 -4.18
N TYR A 182 3.02 15.16 -4.65
CA TYR A 182 2.75 14.54 -5.94
C TYR A 182 3.56 15.18 -7.07
N LYS A 183 4.34 14.38 -7.80
CA LYS A 183 5.27 14.82 -8.87
C LYS A 183 6.34 15.81 -8.42
N GLY A 184 6.56 15.94 -7.11
CA GLY A 184 7.57 16.81 -6.52
C GLY A 184 8.76 16.05 -5.97
N GLU A 185 9.53 16.71 -5.10
CA GLU A 185 10.75 16.16 -4.52
C GLU A 185 10.50 15.47 -3.18
N THR A 186 11.32 14.46 -2.88
CA THR A 186 11.43 13.89 -1.53
C THR A 186 12.37 14.74 -0.69
N LYS A 187 11.85 15.37 0.36
CA LYS A 187 12.63 16.20 1.29
C LYS A 187 12.76 15.51 2.64
N LYS A 188 13.99 15.32 3.12
CA LYS A 188 14.25 14.82 4.48
C LYS A 188 14.11 15.98 5.46
N VAL A 189 13.21 15.85 6.42
CA VAL A 189 13.03 16.82 7.50
C VAL A 189 14.05 16.45 8.57
N LYS A 190 15.10 17.26 8.73
CA LYS A 190 16.08 17.06 9.82
C LYS A 190 15.34 17.15 11.16
N LYS A 191 15.65 16.23 12.08
CA LYS A 191 15.47 16.49 13.51
C LYS A 191 16.45 17.57 13.95
#